data_AF-R7ES56-F1
#
_entry.id   AF-R7ES56-F1
#
_cell.length_a   1.000
_cell.length_b   1.000
_cell.length_c   1.000
_cell.angle_alpha   90.00
_cell.angle_beta   90.00
_cell.angle_gamma   90.00
#
_symmetry.space_group_name_H-M   'P 1'
#
loop_
_entity.id
_entity.type
_entity.pdbx_description
1 polymer ?
#
loop_
_entity_poly.entity_id
_entity_poly.type
_entity_poly.pdbx_seq_one_letter_code
_entity_poly.pdbx_strand_id
1 'polypeptide(L)'
;MDSGHGQLSPVLAADPRVRSLEGINARYITPDTVGGEYDIAVMDVSFISQTLILPAIPALLRGGGIFLSLVKPQFEVGRSDVGKGGIVRSASARERAVKSVSAAAGALGLVKIGLITSPVTGGDGNIEYIAYFHKK
;
A
#
# COMPACT_ATOMS: atom_id res chain seq x y z
N MET A 1 -5.61 -3.13 -9.77
CA MET A 1 -4.31 -3.55 -10.33
C MET A 1 -3.77 -4.64 -9.43
N ASP A 2 -3.19 -5.69 -10.02
CA ASP A 2 -2.58 -6.79 -9.27
C ASP A 2 -1.39 -7.38 -10.05
N SER A 3 -0.43 -7.98 -9.35
CA SER A 3 0.69 -8.69 -9.98
C SER A 3 0.35 -10.11 -10.43
N GLY A 4 -0.71 -10.69 -9.87
CA GLY A 4 -1.26 -11.99 -10.24
C GLY A 4 -2.24 -11.92 -11.41
N HIS A 5 -2.90 -13.04 -11.67
CA HIS A 5 -3.87 -13.22 -12.75
C HIS A 5 -5.14 -13.90 -12.25
N GLY A 6 -6.29 -13.53 -12.84
CA GLY A 6 -7.59 -14.13 -12.57
C GLY A 6 -8.05 -13.95 -11.12
N GLN A 7 -7.63 -12.88 -10.44
CA GLN A 7 -7.95 -12.60 -9.04
C GLN A 7 -9.23 -11.79 -8.90
N LEU A 8 -9.54 -10.92 -9.87
CA LEU A 8 -10.71 -10.07 -9.79
C LEU A 8 -12.00 -10.88 -9.97
N SER A 9 -12.97 -10.69 -9.06
CA SER A 9 -14.30 -11.32 -9.15
C SER A 9 -14.97 -11.04 -10.51
N PRO A 10 -15.60 -12.03 -11.16
CA PRO A 10 -16.30 -11.85 -12.42
C PRO A 10 -17.34 -10.73 -12.41
N VAL A 11 -18.00 -10.51 -11.26
CA VAL A 11 -19.00 -9.44 -11.10
C VAL A 11 -18.35 -8.07 -11.20
N LEU A 12 -17.18 -7.87 -10.59
CA LEU A 12 -16.44 -6.61 -10.68
C LEU A 12 -15.79 -6.44 -12.05
N ALA A 13 -15.27 -7.51 -12.63
CA ALA A 13 -14.65 -7.49 -13.96
C ALA A 13 -15.65 -7.13 -15.07
N ALA A 14 -16.94 -7.43 -14.89
CA ALA A 14 -18.00 -7.09 -15.82
C ALA A 14 -18.55 -5.66 -15.66
N ASP A 15 -18.17 -4.93 -14.59
CA ASP A 15 -18.65 -3.58 -14.35
C ASP A 15 -17.94 -2.58 -15.28
N PRO A 16 -18.65 -1.77 -16.08
CA PRO A 16 -18.03 -0.85 -17.05
C PRO A 16 -17.20 0.28 -16.38
N ARG A 17 -17.34 0.49 -15.08
CA ARG A 17 -16.54 1.45 -14.30
C ARG A 17 -15.18 0.89 -13.90
N VAL A 18 -14.96 -0.41 -14.06
CA VAL A 18 -13.76 -1.11 -13.60
C VAL A 18 -12.87 -1.45 -14.78
N ARG A 19 -11.63 -0.97 -14.73
CA ARG A 19 -10.56 -1.42 -15.61
C ARG A 19 -9.61 -2.33 -14.83
N SER A 20 -9.64 -3.62 -15.12
CA SER A 20 -8.70 -4.56 -14.51
C SER A 20 -7.31 -4.46 -15.15
N LEU A 21 -6.28 -4.45 -14.32
CA LEU A 21 -4.87 -4.39 -14.71
C LEU A 21 -4.13 -5.47 -13.92
N GLU A 22 -4.11 -6.69 -14.44
CA GLU A 22 -3.50 -7.87 -13.83
C GLU A 22 -2.16 -8.20 -14.51
N GLY A 23 -1.28 -8.94 -13.82
CA GLY A 23 0.07 -9.24 -14.29
C GLY A 23 1.02 -8.04 -14.29
N ILE A 24 0.67 -6.94 -13.60
CA ILE A 24 1.47 -5.70 -13.59
C ILE A 24 2.20 -5.57 -12.26
N ASN A 25 3.51 -5.33 -12.33
CA ASN A 25 4.31 -5.02 -11.16
C ASN A 25 4.14 -3.54 -10.79
N ALA A 26 3.49 -3.28 -9.65
CA ALA A 26 3.20 -1.94 -9.15
C ALA A 26 4.43 -1.02 -8.97
N ARG A 27 5.65 -1.58 -8.88
CA ARG A 27 6.88 -0.78 -8.78
C ARG A 27 7.19 0.03 -10.05
N TYR A 28 6.66 -0.39 -11.19
CA TYR A 28 7.05 0.12 -12.50
C TYR A 28 5.91 0.82 -13.24
N ILE A 29 4.80 1.09 -12.56
CA ILE A 29 3.65 1.73 -13.17
C ILE A 29 3.88 3.22 -13.36
N THR A 30 3.30 3.73 -14.44
CA THR A 30 3.28 5.14 -14.82
C THR A 30 1.85 5.58 -15.06
N PRO A 31 1.57 6.90 -15.13
CA PRO A 31 0.26 7.41 -15.55
C PRO A 31 -0.23 6.77 -16.85
N ASP A 32 0.64 6.61 -17.85
CA ASP A 32 0.28 5.97 -19.12
C ASP A 32 -0.15 4.50 -18.93
N THR A 33 0.50 3.78 -18.01
CA THR A 33 0.17 2.38 -17.71
C THR A 33 -1.26 2.25 -17.18
N VAL A 34 -1.69 3.20 -16.34
CA VAL A 34 -2.98 3.14 -15.64
C VAL A 34 -4.09 3.93 -16.33
N GLY A 35 -3.75 4.87 -17.23
CA GLY A 35 -4.70 5.70 -17.97
C GLY A 35 -4.84 7.13 -17.43
N GLY A 36 -3.81 7.66 -16.78
CA GLY A 36 -3.72 9.03 -16.29
C GLY A 36 -3.50 9.13 -14.79
N GLU A 37 -3.83 10.31 -14.25
CA GLU A 37 -3.77 10.60 -12.83
C GLU A 37 -5.14 10.48 -12.17
N TYR A 38 -5.14 10.15 -10.88
CA TYR A 38 -6.33 9.92 -10.06
C TYR A 38 -6.40 10.88 -8.87
N ASP A 39 -7.61 11.11 -8.41
CA ASP A 39 -7.86 11.87 -7.18
C ASP A 39 -7.56 11.05 -5.93
N ILE A 40 -7.67 9.72 -6.02
CA ILE A 40 -7.46 8.79 -4.90
C ILE A 40 -6.69 7.56 -5.38
N ALA A 41 -5.67 7.16 -4.62
CA ALA A 41 -5.01 5.87 -4.73
C ALA A 41 -5.11 5.09 -3.42
N VAL A 42 -5.37 3.79 -3.51
CA VAL A 42 -5.40 2.87 -2.36
C VAL A 42 -4.37 1.77 -2.59
N MET A 43 -3.62 1.40 -1.55
CA MET A 43 -2.64 0.32 -1.63
C MET A 43 -2.80 -0.67 -0.49
N ASP A 44 -3.03 -1.92 -0.88
CA ASP A 44 -2.99 -3.09 -0.02
C ASP A 44 -2.17 -4.16 -0.75
N VAL A 45 -0.95 -4.41 -0.26
CA VAL A 45 0.02 -5.31 -0.89
C VAL A 45 0.64 -6.22 0.15
N SER A 46 1.06 -7.40 -0.29
CA SER A 46 1.67 -8.42 0.56
C SER A 46 3.01 -8.87 -0.03
N PHE A 47 3.89 -9.40 0.84
CA PHE A 47 5.20 -9.97 0.45
C PHE A 47 6.19 -8.98 -0.20
N ILE A 48 5.95 -7.68 -0.03
CA ILE A 48 6.81 -6.61 -0.52
C ILE A 48 6.80 -5.45 0.47
N SER A 49 7.95 -4.82 0.68
CA SER A 49 7.98 -3.52 1.39
C SER A 49 7.41 -2.45 0.47
N GLN A 50 6.50 -1.64 1.01
CA GLN A 50 5.90 -0.52 0.32
C GLN A 50 6.94 0.50 -0.15
N THR A 51 8.08 0.59 0.52
CA THR A 51 9.18 1.48 0.12
C THR A 51 9.67 1.24 -1.31
N LEU A 52 9.44 0.04 -1.87
CA LEU A 52 9.77 -0.30 -3.25
C LEU A 52 8.69 0.11 -4.26
N ILE A 53 7.45 0.34 -3.82
CA ILE A 53 6.31 0.73 -4.67
C ILE A 53 6.06 2.24 -4.57
N LEU A 54 6.25 2.83 -3.39
CA LEU A 54 6.02 4.25 -3.12
C LEU A 54 6.61 5.21 -4.17
N PRO A 55 7.80 4.98 -4.77
CA PRO A 55 8.34 5.87 -5.79
C PRO A 55 7.43 6.09 -7.01
N ALA A 56 6.56 5.12 -7.35
CA ALA A 56 5.62 5.24 -8.46
C ALA A 56 4.38 6.08 -8.09
N ILE A 57 3.99 6.11 -6.82
CA ILE A 57 2.68 6.62 -6.37
C ILE A 57 2.47 8.12 -6.63
N PRO A 58 3.42 9.04 -6.34
CA PRO A 58 3.19 10.47 -6.54
C PRO A 58 2.82 10.83 -7.98
N ALA A 59 3.39 10.14 -8.97
CA ALA A 59 3.09 10.41 -10.38
C ALA A 59 1.65 10.03 -10.76
N LEU A 60 1.01 9.12 -10.03
CA LEU A 60 -0.35 8.64 -10.31
C LEU A 60 -1.44 9.52 -9.71
N LEU A 61 -1.08 10.47 -8.86
CA LEU A 61 -2.02 11.32 -8.13
C LEU A 61 -2.04 12.72 -8.73
N ARG A 62 -3.22 13.32 -8.84
CA ARG A 62 -3.33 14.77 -9.12
C ARG A 62 -2.80 15.59 -7.94
N GLY A 63 -2.49 16.87 -8.18
CA GLY A 63 -2.23 17.81 -7.09
C GLY A 63 -3.43 17.86 -6.12
N GLY A 64 -3.18 17.70 -4.82
CA GLY A 64 -4.24 17.54 -3.81
C GLY A 64 -4.82 16.13 -3.67
N GLY A 65 -4.28 15.14 -4.40
CA GLY A 65 -4.74 13.77 -4.37
C GLY A 65 -4.54 13.07 -3.03
N ILE A 66 -5.40 12.09 -2.75
CA ILE A 66 -5.39 11.29 -1.52
C ILE A 66 -4.71 9.95 -1.77
N PHE A 67 -3.86 9.55 -0.84
CA PHE A 67 -3.27 8.22 -0.81
C PHE A 67 -3.57 7.51 0.51
N LEU A 68 -4.18 6.35 0.43
CA LEU A 68 -4.44 5.48 1.57
C LEU A 68 -3.62 4.20 1.41
N SER A 69 -2.84 3.86 2.43
CA SER A 69 -2.01 2.66 2.41
C SER A 69 -2.21 1.80 3.64
N LEU A 70 -2.46 0.50 3.44
CA LEU A 70 -2.50 -0.49 4.49
C LEU A 70 -1.08 -0.98 4.79
N VAL A 71 -0.44 -0.39 5.79
CA VAL A 71 0.89 -0.75 6.27
C VAL A 71 0.82 -2.06 7.05
N LYS A 72 1.55 -3.06 6.56
CA LYS A 72 1.62 -4.41 7.11
C LYS A 72 3.00 -4.65 7.72
N PRO A 73 3.19 -4.48 9.04
CA PRO A 73 4.51 -4.53 9.67
C PRO A 73 5.34 -5.76 9.32
N GLN A 74 4.71 -6.92 9.16
CA GLN A 74 5.35 -8.19 8.80
C GLN A 74 6.09 -8.18 7.45
N PHE A 75 5.80 -7.23 6.57
CA PHE A 75 6.49 -7.05 5.28
C PHE A 75 7.45 -5.85 5.26
N GLU A 76 7.46 -5.05 6.34
CA GLU A 76 8.27 -3.83 6.44
C GLU A 76 9.44 -3.98 7.42
N VAL A 77 9.33 -4.87 8.39
CA VAL A 77 10.40 -5.12 9.36
C VAL A 77 11.38 -6.18 8.86
N GLY A 78 12.60 -6.17 9.39
CA GLY A 78 13.59 -7.20 9.11
C GLY A 78 13.18 -8.57 9.69
N ARG A 79 13.75 -9.65 9.15
CA ARG A 79 13.44 -11.04 9.54
C ARG A 79 13.59 -11.32 11.03
N SER A 80 14.47 -10.60 11.74
CA SER A 80 14.67 -10.73 13.19
C SER A 80 13.48 -10.24 14.02
N ASP A 81 12.66 -9.34 13.50
CA ASP A 81 11.47 -8.79 14.17
C ASP A 81 10.19 -9.59 13.85
N VAL A 82 10.29 -10.60 12.97
CA VAL A 82 9.17 -11.47 12.57
C VAL A 82 9.24 -12.78 13.38
N GLY A 83 8.27 -12.95 14.28
CA GLY A 83 8.21 -14.13 15.15
C GLY A 83 7.63 -15.37 14.48
N LYS A 84 7.47 -16.45 15.26
CA LYS A 84 6.80 -17.68 14.81
C LYS A 84 5.42 -17.36 14.22
N GLY A 85 5.15 -17.94 13.05
CA GLY A 85 3.92 -17.74 12.29
C GLY A 85 3.87 -16.45 11.47
N GLY A 86 4.99 -15.74 11.27
CA GLY A 86 4.98 -14.50 10.48
C GLY A 86 4.42 -13.29 11.21
N ILE A 87 4.32 -13.35 12.55
CA ILE A 87 3.62 -12.35 13.37
C ILE A 87 4.59 -11.37 14.03
N VAL A 88 4.33 -10.08 13.87
CA VAL A 88 5.06 -8.99 14.53
C VAL A 88 4.39 -8.59 15.84
N ARG A 89 4.82 -9.22 16.94
CA ARG A 89 4.27 -9.00 18.30
C ARG A 89 4.78 -7.73 18.96
N SER A 90 6.01 -7.31 18.66
CA SER A 90 6.63 -6.12 19.25
C SER A 90 5.94 -4.83 18.79
N ALA A 91 5.39 -4.06 19.74
CA ALA A 91 4.80 -2.76 19.45
C ALA A 91 5.83 -1.80 18.84
N SER A 92 7.05 -1.78 19.38
CA SER A 92 8.13 -0.95 18.85
C SER A 92 8.50 -1.32 17.40
N ALA A 93 8.45 -2.60 17.03
CA ALA A 93 8.71 -3.03 15.66
C ALA A 93 7.60 -2.56 14.70
N ARG A 94 6.33 -2.65 15.12
CA ARG A 94 5.20 -2.11 14.35
C ARG A 94 5.29 -0.60 14.17
N GLU A 95 5.65 0.13 15.21
CA GLU A 95 5.88 1.57 15.11
C GLU A 95 7.03 1.92 14.16
N ARG A 96 8.13 1.17 14.18
CA ARG A 96 9.24 1.33 13.24
C ARG A 96 8.80 1.11 11.80
N ALA A 97 7.99 0.09 11.52
CA ALA A 97 7.44 -0.15 10.20
C ALA A 97 6.64 1.06 9.69
N VAL A 98 5.68 1.55 10.49
CA VAL A 98 4.88 2.71 10.12
C VAL A 98 5.73 3.95 9.93
N LYS A 99 6.73 4.20 10.80
CA LYS A 99 7.65 5.34 10.67
C LYS A 99 8.48 5.25 9.38
N SER A 100 9.00 4.08 9.06
CA SER A 100 9.78 3.83 7.84
C SER A 100 8.97 4.15 6.58
N VAL A 101 7.77 3.56 6.46
CA VAL A 101 6.87 3.81 5.33
C VAL A 101 6.46 5.29 5.26
N SER A 102 6.12 5.90 6.40
CA SER A 102 5.74 7.32 6.46
C SER A 102 6.88 8.23 6.01
N ALA A 103 8.12 7.92 6.40
CA ALA A 103 9.30 8.70 6.02
C ALA A 103 9.61 8.55 4.52
N ALA A 104 9.53 7.34 3.98
CA ALA A 104 9.70 7.08 2.56
C ALA A 104 8.66 7.83 1.71
N ALA A 105 7.38 7.80 2.13
CA ALA A 105 6.32 8.56 1.46
C ALA A 105 6.57 10.08 1.56
N GLY A 106 6.98 10.57 2.73
CA GLY A 106 7.32 11.97 2.96
C GLY A 106 8.45 12.48 2.08
N ALA A 107 9.49 11.68 1.86
CA ALA A 107 10.60 12.00 0.95
C ALA A 107 10.16 12.15 -0.51
N LEU A 108 8.99 11.62 -0.85
CA LEU A 108 8.38 11.66 -2.19
C LEU A 108 7.27 12.72 -2.32
N GLY A 109 7.14 13.62 -1.33
CA GLY A 109 6.15 14.69 -1.35
C GLY A 109 4.74 14.30 -0.88
N LEU A 110 4.56 13.08 -0.37
CA LEU A 110 3.30 12.62 0.23
C LEU A 110 3.29 12.95 1.72
N VAL A 111 2.42 13.88 2.12
CA VAL A 111 2.34 14.33 3.52
C VAL A 111 1.38 13.46 4.30
N LYS A 112 1.87 12.80 5.36
CA LYS A 112 1.02 12.02 6.24
C LYS A 112 0.06 12.93 7.02
N ILE A 113 -1.23 12.68 6.89
CA ILE A 113 -2.31 13.39 7.58
C ILE A 113 -2.82 12.58 8.76
N GLY A 114 -2.93 11.26 8.63
CA GLY A 114 -3.55 10.42 9.64
C GLY A 114 -3.02 8.99 9.66
N LEU A 115 -3.28 8.31 10.77
CA LEU A 115 -2.98 6.90 10.96
C LEU A 115 -4.05 6.30 11.88
N ILE A 116 -4.62 5.18 11.48
CA ILE A 116 -5.47 4.36 12.34
C ILE A 116 -4.99 2.91 12.32
N THR A 117 -5.31 2.16 13.36
CA THR A 117 -5.22 0.70 13.31
C THR A 117 -6.30 0.16 12.38
N SER A 118 -5.97 -0.80 11.52
CA SER A 118 -6.97 -1.49 10.69
C SER A 118 -8.02 -2.17 11.58
N PRO A 119 -9.31 -2.09 11.25
CA PRO A 119 -10.37 -2.75 12.02
C PRO A 119 -10.32 -4.28 11.87
N VAL A 120 -9.61 -4.78 10.86
CA VAL A 120 -9.41 -6.21 10.59
C VAL A 120 -7.93 -6.52 10.72
N THR A 121 -7.61 -7.59 11.45
CA THR A 121 -6.24 -8.12 11.54
C THR A 121 -5.89 -8.89 10.26
N GLY A 122 -4.62 -8.83 9.85
CA GLY A 122 -4.13 -9.65 8.74
C GLY A 122 -4.30 -11.15 9.02
N GLY A 123 -4.20 -11.99 7.99
CA GLY A 123 -4.58 -13.42 8.03
C GLY A 123 -4.03 -14.23 9.21
N ASP A 124 -2.81 -13.93 9.67
CA ASP A 124 -2.16 -14.61 10.80
C ASP A 124 -2.33 -13.88 12.15
N GLY A 125 -3.22 -12.88 12.23
CA GLY A 125 -3.43 -12.05 13.42
C GLY A 125 -2.48 -10.85 13.53
N ASN A 126 -1.81 -10.46 12.44
CA ASN A 126 -0.98 -9.26 12.42
C ASN A 126 -1.83 -7.99 12.61
N ILE A 127 -1.35 -7.08 13.46
CA ILE A 127 -1.92 -5.74 13.57
C ILE A 127 -1.38 -4.90 12.41
N GLU A 128 -2.29 -4.39 11.60
CA GLU A 128 -2.01 -3.59 10.41
C GLU A 128 -2.55 -2.17 10.60
N TYR A 129 -2.07 -1.22 9.81
CA TYR A 129 -2.39 0.20 9.99
C TYR A 129 -2.79 0.85 8.67
N ILE A 130 -3.83 1.68 8.68
CA ILE A 130 -4.20 2.48 7.52
C ILE A 130 -3.57 3.86 7.70
N ALA A 131 -2.61 4.18 6.84
CA ALA A 131 -1.97 5.49 6.78
C ALA A 131 -2.62 6.34 5.68
N TYR A 132 -3.00 7.57 6.04
CA TYR A 132 -3.56 8.56 5.13
C TYR A 132 -2.51 9.62 4.81
N PHE A 133 -2.23 9.80 3.51
CA PHE A 133 -1.36 10.81 2.97
C PHE A 133 -2.09 11.70 1.96
N HIS A 134 -1.60 12.93 1.83
CA HIS A 134 -2.05 13.91 0.86
C HIS A 134 -0.88 14.32 -0.04
N LYS A 135 -1.08 14.33 -1.36
CA LYS A 135 -0.10 14.86 -2.32
C LYS A 135 -0.18 16.39 -2.30
N LYS A 136 0.94 17.02 -1.90
CA LYS A 136 1.08 18.48 -1.97
C LYS A 136 1.11 18.97 -3.41
#